data_AF-A0A4S2HJA4-F1
#
_entry.id   AF-A0A4S2HJA4-F1
#
_cell.length_a   1.000
_cell.length_b   1.000
_cell.length_c   1.000
_cell.angle_alpha   90.00
_cell.angle_beta   90.00
_cell.angle_gamma   90.00
#
_symmetry.space_group_name_H-M   'P 1'
#
loop_
_entity.id
_entity.type
_entity.pdbx_description
1 polymer ?
#
loop_
_entity_poly.entity_id
_entity_poly.type
_entity_poly.pdbx_seq_one_letter_code
_entity_poly.pdbx_strand_id
1 'polypeptide(L)'
;MENYTFLQTMGRGRHPEGADIADSSYCIFTCPIQEPVVHQRIFGDETSLILELNYGEGDILCDLRLRQAGTNLVIEESTVGLFGNFLMDKEVKYIGQAYIYAILFKIANLNELIEYSIKDMKILEDSLDNRIDNSGTYQILDFRRRYTEYGNQIISLKEIIARIDKGYYPMQMQNSYVLQGQMALDFKFMEERYELNKNTIIKDLDTYTSIVSNNLSRNTRLLTLVSLGAVALNFMFGSLLAVSPAIGVTGGVLIGGLTAGAAVLYRSNGSRRFPRLHDSQLLPDDLKEKSAGNLPVQENQKEISVNPDKTGEE
;
A
#
# COMPACT_ATOMS: atom_id res chain seq x y z
N MET A 1 -9.63 -19.41 -33.98
CA MET A 1 -8.21 -19.01 -34.05
C MET A 1 -7.92 -18.23 -32.80
N GLU A 2 -6.86 -18.59 -32.07
CA GLU A 2 -6.31 -17.73 -31.03
C GLU A 2 -5.62 -16.55 -31.74
N ASN A 3 -5.90 -15.31 -31.30
CA ASN A 3 -5.30 -14.12 -31.89
C ASN A 3 -3.89 -13.93 -31.33
N TYR A 4 -2.93 -14.66 -31.88
CA TYR A 4 -1.52 -14.49 -31.59
C TYR A 4 -0.98 -13.23 -32.26
N THR A 5 -0.24 -12.42 -31.49
CA THR A 5 0.52 -11.27 -31.97
C THR A 5 1.99 -11.58 -31.82
N PHE A 6 2.80 -11.37 -32.88
CA PHE A 6 4.24 -11.56 -32.80
C PHE A 6 4.88 -10.49 -31.90
N LEU A 7 5.74 -10.91 -30.96
CA LEU A 7 6.44 -10.01 -30.03
C LEU A 7 7.91 -9.83 -30.43
N GLN A 8 8.67 -10.92 -30.47
CA GLN A 8 10.08 -10.91 -30.87
C GLN A 8 10.59 -12.29 -31.30
N THR A 9 11.64 -12.32 -32.12
CA THR A 9 12.43 -13.54 -32.39
C THR A 9 13.38 -13.81 -31.23
N MET A 10 13.51 -15.08 -30.84
CA MET A 10 14.66 -15.54 -30.04
C MET A 10 15.89 -15.74 -30.92
N GLY A 11 17.03 -16.15 -30.34
CA GLY A 11 18.36 -16.03 -30.96
C GLY A 11 18.55 -16.56 -32.40
N ARG A 12 18.01 -17.74 -32.75
CA ARG A 12 17.98 -18.26 -34.14
C ARG A 12 16.56 -18.24 -34.73
N GLY A 13 15.77 -17.27 -34.32
CA GLY A 13 14.37 -17.11 -34.70
C GLY A 13 14.17 -16.96 -36.20
N ARG A 14 13.09 -17.57 -36.69
CA ARG A 14 12.59 -17.38 -38.05
C ARG A 14 11.08 -17.19 -37.99
N HIS A 15 10.64 -15.97 -38.29
CA HIS A 15 9.24 -15.60 -38.47
C HIS A 15 9.08 -15.07 -39.91
N PRO A 16 8.54 -15.87 -40.85
CA PRO A 16 8.15 -15.38 -42.16
C PRO A 16 7.01 -14.34 -42.03
N GLU A 17 6.93 -13.37 -42.94
CA GLU A 17 5.85 -12.38 -42.92
C GLU A 17 4.47 -13.05 -43.04
N GLY A 18 3.59 -12.79 -42.08
CA GLY A 18 2.25 -13.38 -42.03
C GLY A 18 2.20 -14.86 -41.59
N ALA A 19 3.31 -15.43 -41.12
CA ALA A 19 3.34 -16.79 -40.57
C ALA A 19 2.60 -16.89 -39.23
N ASP A 20 1.86 -17.98 -39.04
CA ASP A 20 1.33 -18.37 -37.72
C ASP A 20 2.43 -19.07 -36.89
N ILE A 21 2.11 -19.48 -35.66
CA ILE A 21 3.00 -20.24 -34.76
C ILE A 21 3.53 -21.52 -35.44
N ALA A 22 2.73 -22.18 -36.27
CA ALA A 22 3.12 -23.43 -36.94
C ALA A 22 4.25 -23.26 -37.96
N ASP A 23 4.30 -22.11 -38.65
CA ASP A 23 5.29 -21.78 -39.69
C ASP A 23 6.49 -20.98 -39.14
N SER A 24 6.44 -20.63 -37.85
CA SER A 24 7.48 -19.88 -37.14
C SER A 24 8.33 -20.80 -36.27
N SER A 25 9.58 -20.44 -36.02
CA SER A 25 10.47 -21.19 -35.11
C SER A 25 11.30 -20.25 -34.25
N TYR A 26 11.53 -20.63 -32.98
CA TYR A 26 12.22 -19.81 -32.00
C TYR A 26 11.68 -18.36 -31.92
N CYS A 27 10.36 -18.21 -31.85
CA CYS A 27 9.67 -16.92 -31.75
C CYS A 27 8.81 -16.82 -30.49
N ILE A 28 8.57 -15.58 -30.03
CA ILE A 28 7.69 -15.27 -28.91
C ILE A 28 6.44 -14.56 -29.44
N PHE A 29 5.28 -15.06 -29.03
CA PHE A 29 3.97 -14.50 -29.36
C PHE A 29 3.22 -14.10 -28.10
N THR A 30 2.36 -13.09 -28.17
CA THR A 30 1.43 -12.69 -27.12
C THR A 30 -0.01 -12.95 -27.55
N CYS A 31 -0.88 -13.24 -26.58
CA CYS A 31 -2.33 -13.30 -26.76
C CYS A 31 -3.03 -12.95 -25.44
N PRO A 32 -4.30 -12.51 -25.46
CA PRO A 32 -5.04 -12.25 -24.22
C PRO A 32 -5.29 -13.55 -23.46
N ILE A 33 -5.09 -13.52 -22.15
CA ILE A 33 -5.39 -14.68 -21.29
C ILE A 33 -6.90 -14.96 -21.28
N GLN A 34 -7.28 -16.24 -21.40
CA GLN A 34 -8.68 -16.69 -21.47
C GLN A 34 -9.19 -17.28 -20.15
N GLU A 35 -8.31 -17.93 -19.39
CA GLU A 35 -8.61 -18.58 -18.11
C GLU A 35 -7.80 -17.93 -16.98
N PRO A 36 -8.41 -17.60 -15.83
CA PRO A 36 -7.70 -16.92 -14.74
C PRO A 36 -6.67 -17.82 -14.07
N VAL A 37 -5.55 -17.24 -13.63
CA VAL A 37 -4.47 -17.95 -12.92
C VAL A 37 -4.81 -18.08 -11.44
N VAL A 38 -5.41 -19.21 -11.09
CA VAL A 38 -5.81 -19.50 -9.69
C VAL A 38 -4.62 -19.81 -8.78
N HIS A 39 -3.53 -20.38 -9.32
CA HIS A 39 -2.35 -20.78 -8.54
C HIS A 39 -1.06 -20.45 -9.30
N GLN A 40 -0.07 -19.91 -8.60
CA GLN A 40 1.28 -19.76 -9.16
C GLN A 40 1.98 -21.12 -9.18
N ARG A 41 2.35 -21.62 -10.36
CA ARG A 41 2.96 -22.95 -10.52
C ARG A 41 3.70 -23.10 -11.85
N ILE A 42 4.61 -24.07 -11.89
CA ILE A 42 5.27 -24.55 -13.10
C ILE A 42 4.97 -26.04 -13.27
N PHE A 43 4.59 -26.46 -14.47
CA PHE A 43 4.22 -27.85 -14.80
C PHE A 43 4.33 -28.11 -16.31
N GLY A 44 4.43 -29.38 -16.69
CA GLY A 44 4.63 -29.80 -18.09
C GLY A 44 5.79 -30.79 -18.22
N ASP A 45 6.18 -31.06 -19.46
CA ASP A 45 7.32 -31.90 -19.83
C ASP A 45 8.38 -31.12 -20.64
N GLU A 46 9.31 -31.82 -21.31
CA GLU A 46 10.38 -31.22 -22.13
C GLU A 46 9.86 -30.40 -23.32
N THR A 47 8.61 -30.62 -23.73
CA THR A 47 8.00 -30.08 -24.96
C THR A 47 6.84 -29.13 -24.71
N SER A 48 6.22 -29.22 -23.53
CA SER A 48 4.96 -28.58 -23.16
C SER A 48 5.02 -27.91 -21.77
N LEU A 49 6.10 -27.19 -21.49
CA LEU A 49 6.24 -26.44 -20.24
C LEU A 49 5.22 -25.29 -20.14
N ILE A 50 4.60 -25.13 -18.98
CA ILE A 50 3.69 -24.04 -18.63
C ILE A 50 4.11 -23.45 -17.28
N LEU A 51 4.24 -22.12 -17.23
CA LEU A 51 4.43 -21.33 -16.02
C LEU A 51 3.23 -20.40 -15.87
N GLU A 52 2.51 -20.53 -14.76
CA GLU A 52 1.39 -19.67 -14.38
C GLU A 52 1.82 -18.78 -13.21
N LEU A 53 1.61 -17.48 -13.35
CA LEU A 53 1.93 -16.43 -12.39
C LEU A 53 0.79 -15.39 -12.34
N ASN A 54 0.73 -14.63 -11.25
CA ASN A 54 -0.06 -13.40 -11.17
C ASN A 54 0.84 -12.26 -10.67
N TYR A 55 0.50 -11.01 -10.96
CA TYR A 55 1.26 -9.82 -10.54
C TYR A 55 0.33 -8.65 -10.22
N GLY A 56 0.83 -7.65 -9.51
CA GLY A 56 0.02 -6.54 -9.00
C GLY A 56 -0.73 -6.91 -7.71
N GLU A 57 -1.65 -6.04 -7.30
CA GLU A 57 -2.40 -6.16 -6.04
C GLU A 57 -3.84 -5.64 -6.23
N GLY A 58 -4.79 -6.24 -5.50
CA GLY A 58 -6.17 -5.77 -5.42
C GLY A 58 -6.86 -5.72 -6.79
N ASP A 59 -7.44 -4.56 -7.11
CA ASP A 59 -8.17 -4.32 -8.37
C ASP A 59 -7.25 -4.28 -9.62
N ILE A 60 -5.92 -4.30 -9.42
CA ILE A 60 -4.89 -4.30 -10.49
C ILE A 60 -4.18 -5.67 -10.55
N LEU A 61 -4.77 -6.72 -9.95
CA LEU A 61 -4.26 -8.09 -10.09
C LEU A 61 -4.36 -8.53 -11.56
N CYS A 62 -3.22 -8.90 -12.12
CA CYS A 62 -3.07 -9.32 -13.50
C CYS A 62 -2.51 -10.74 -13.56
N ASP A 63 -3.09 -11.57 -14.41
CA ASP A 63 -2.64 -12.92 -14.67
C ASP A 63 -1.66 -12.98 -15.86
N LEU A 64 -0.68 -13.88 -15.73
CA LEU A 64 0.39 -14.15 -16.70
C LEU A 64 0.62 -15.66 -16.82
N ARG A 65 0.51 -16.20 -18.02
CA ARG A 65 0.85 -17.60 -18.33
C ARG A 65 1.84 -17.65 -19.50
N LEU A 66 2.97 -18.32 -19.30
CA LEU A 66 3.95 -18.64 -20.34
C LEU A 66 3.76 -20.11 -20.74
N ARG A 67 3.49 -20.38 -22.01
CA ARG A 67 3.24 -21.72 -22.56
C ARG A 67 4.20 -22.01 -23.70
N GLN A 68 4.95 -23.10 -23.59
CA GLN A 68 5.78 -23.60 -24.68
C GLN A 68 4.92 -24.20 -25.80
N ALA A 69 5.18 -23.79 -27.04
CA ALA A 69 4.54 -24.28 -28.25
C ALA A 69 5.63 -24.82 -29.20
N GLY A 70 6.14 -26.02 -28.90
CA GLY A 70 7.27 -26.61 -29.62
C GLY A 70 8.56 -25.83 -29.41
N THR A 71 9.01 -25.12 -30.46
CA THR A 71 10.18 -24.20 -30.38
C THR A 71 9.80 -22.74 -30.15
N ASN A 72 8.51 -22.42 -30.10
CA ASN A 72 8.00 -21.08 -29.85
C ASN A 72 7.51 -20.95 -28.40
N LEU A 73 7.36 -19.72 -27.95
CA LEU A 73 6.76 -19.37 -26.66
C LEU A 73 5.50 -18.54 -26.89
N VAL A 74 4.44 -18.86 -26.18
CA VAL A 74 3.22 -18.06 -26.10
C VAL A 74 3.13 -17.42 -24.71
N ILE A 75 2.86 -16.12 -24.69
CA ILE A 75 2.59 -15.33 -23.51
C ILE A 75 1.10 -15.00 -23.52
N GLU A 76 0.36 -15.64 -22.63
CA GLU A 76 -1.04 -15.34 -22.33
C GLU A 76 -1.05 -14.33 -21.17
N GLU A 77 -1.45 -13.08 -21.43
CA GLU A 77 -1.39 -12.00 -20.42
C GLU A 77 -2.70 -11.22 -20.33
N SER A 78 -2.95 -10.64 -19.15
CA SER A 78 -3.99 -9.63 -18.94
C SER A 78 -3.75 -8.35 -19.74
N THR A 79 -4.81 -7.57 -19.98
CA THR A 79 -4.80 -6.41 -20.90
C THR A 79 -3.81 -5.28 -20.56
N VAL A 80 -3.25 -5.27 -19.35
CA VAL A 80 -2.24 -4.28 -18.91
C VAL A 80 -0.87 -4.54 -19.57
N GLY A 81 -0.53 -5.79 -19.89
CA GLY A 81 0.64 -6.14 -20.70
C GLY A 81 2.01 -5.78 -20.12
N LEU A 82 2.15 -5.68 -18.79
CA LEU A 82 3.40 -5.23 -18.15
C LEU A 82 4.57 -6.19 -18.42
N PHE A 83 4.34 -7.49 -18.43
CA PHE A 83 5.40 -8.47 -18.71
C PHE A 83 5.79 -8.48 -20.19
N GLY A 84 4.81 -8.41 -21.11
CA GLY A 84 5.08 -8.26 -22.54
C GLY A 84 5.99 -7.07 -22.84
N ASN A 85 5.67 -5.90 -22.26
CA ASN A 85 6.51 -4.70 -22.35
C ASN A 85 7.90 -4.89 -21.73
N PHE A 86 7.98 -5.42 -20.50
CA PHE A 86 9.24 -5.71 -19.82
C PHE A 86 10.16 -6.65 -20.62
N LEU A 87 9.59 -7.60 -21.36
CA LEU A 87 10.33 -8.57 -22.15
C LEU A 87 10.86 -8.00 -23.48
N MET A 88 10.22 -6.97 -24.05
CA MET A 88 10.74 -6.27 -25.24
C MET A 88 12.11 -5.62 -24.99
N ASP A 89 12.38 -5.18 -23.76
CA ASP A 89 13.66 -4.62 -23.34
C ASP A 89 14.73 -5.69 -23.01
N LYS A 90 14.47 -6.98 -23.30
CA LYS A 90 15.38 -8.12 -23.01
C LYS A 90 15.73 -8.89 -24.27
N GLU A 91 17.02 -9.15 -24.47
CA GLU A 91 17.51 -10.07 -25.50
C GLU A 91 17.26 -11.53 -25.05
N VAL A 92 16.20 -12.16 -25.57
CA VAL A 92 15.88 -13.56 -25.26
C VAL A 92 16.52 -14.50 -26.27
N LYS A 93 17.51 -15.30 -25.87
CA LYS A 93 18.16 -16.28 -26.78
C LYS A 93 17.50 -17.65 -26.78
N TYR A 94 16.92 -18.04 -25.65
CA TYR A 94 16.33 -19.36 -25.43
C TYR A 94 15.04 -19.25 -24.61
N ILE A 95 14.10 -20.18 -24.82
CA ILE A 95 12.84 -20.28 -24.07
C ILE A 95 13.07 -20.24 -22.55
N GLY A 96 14.11 -20.93 -22.06
CA GLY A 96 14.46 -20.94 -20.64
C GLY A 96 14.74 -19.55 -20.06
N GLN A 97 15.28 -18.63 -20.85
CA GLN A 97 15.54 -17.25 -20.41
C GLN A 97 14.24 -16.46 -20.23
N ALA A 98 13.24 -16.63 -21.10
CA ALA A 98 11.95 -15.97 -20.95
C ALA A 98 11.22 -16.40 -19.67
N TYR A 99 11.28 -17.70 -19.32
CA TYR A 99 10.75 -18.18 -18.04
C TYR A 99 11.48 -17.59 -16.83
N ILE A 100 12.81 -17.53 -16.86
CA ILE A 100 13.58 -16.89 -15.78
C ILE A 100 13.28 -15.38 -15.71
N TYR A 101 13.08 -14.70 -16.85
CA TYR A 101 12.66 -13.31 -16.89
C TYR A 101 11.25 -13.12 -16.29
N ALA A 102 10.31 -14.03 -16.50
CA ALA A 102 8.99 -14.00 -15.85
C ALA A 102 9.10 -14.16 -14.33
N ILE A 103 9.98 -15.03 -13.85
CA ILE A 103 10.25 -15.19 -12.42
C ILE A 103 10.93 -13.95 -11.84
N LEU A 104 11.95 -13.38 -12.51
CA LEU A 104 12.59 -12.12 -12.11
C LEU A 104 11.60 -10.95 -12.07
N PHE A 105 10.72 -10.84 -13.05
CA PHE A 105 9.63 -9.86 -13.07
C PHE A 105 8.70 -10.04 -11.86
N LYS A 106 8.34 -11.29 -11.51
CA LYS A 106 7.53 -11.57 -10.32
C LYS A 106 8.25 -11.25 -9.01
N ILE A 107 9.56 -11.54 -8.91
CA ILE A 107 10.39 -11.18 -7.75
C ILE A 107 10.42 -9.65 -7.58
N ALA A 108 10.63 -8.90 -8.66
CA ALA A 108 10.63 -7.44 -8.64
C ALA A 108 9.27 -6.89 -8.17
N ASN A 109 8.16 -7.38 -8.74
CA ASN A 109 6.81 -7.01 -8.32
C ASN A 109 6.54 -7.30 -6.83
N LEU A 110 6.89 -8.49 -6.34
CA LEU A 110 6.75 -8.82 -4.92
C LEU A 110 7.62 -7.94 -4.02
N ASN A 111 8.89 -7.68 -4.40
CA ASN A 111 9.77 -6.82 -3.64
C ASN A 111 9.22 -5.39 -3.52
N GLU A 112 8.66 -4.83 -4.60
CA GLU A 112 7.97 -3.53 -4.54
C GLU A 112 6.79 -3.56 -3.57
N LEU A 113 5.91 -4.55 -3.67
CA LEU A 113 4.75 -4.70 -2.76
C LEU A 113 5.17 -4.83 -1.29
N ILE A 114 6.25 -5.57 -1.00
CA ILE A 114 6.83 -5.68 0.34
C ILE A 114 7.39 -4.33 0.81
N GLU A 115 8.06 -3.56 -0.06
CA GLU A 115 8.56 -2.22 0.26
C GLU A 115 7.45 -1.20 0.52
N TYR A 116 6.39 -1.21 -0.28
CA TYR A 116 5.22 -0.35 -0.07
C TYR A 116 4.45 -0.74 1.19
N SER A 117 4.40 -2.03 1.56
CA SER A 117 3.71 -2.48 2.76
C SER A 117 4.22 -1.86 4.07
N ILE A 118 5.52 -1.49 4.14
CA ILE A 118 6.07 -0.76 5.29
C ILE A 118 5.47 0.65 5.39
N LYS A 119 5.27 1.32 4.25
CA LYS A 119 4.67 2.66 4.17
C LYS A 119 3.17 2.59 4.49
N ASP A 120 2.46 1.61 3.94
CA ASP A 120 1.06 1.30 4.27
C ASP A 120 0.89 1.04 5.78
N MET A 121 1.79 0.25 6.39
CA MET A 121 1.74 -0.04 7.82
C MET A 121 1.88 1.23 8.67
N LYS A 122 2.77 2.15 8.28
CA LYS A 122 2.91 3.45 8.96
C LYS A 122 1.67 4.33 8.78
N ILE A 123 1.09 4.37 7.58
CA ILE A 123 -0.16 5.12 7.32
C ILE A 123 -1.32 4.52 8.13
N LEU A 124 -1.34 3.20 8.30
CA LEU A 124 -2.29 2.48 9.15
C LEU A 124 -2.10 2.85 10.64
N GLU A 125 -0.87 2.82 11.14
CA GLU A 125 -0.49 3.31 12.49
C GLU A 125 -0.94 4.76 12.73
N ASP A 126 -0.57 5.69 11.84
CA ASP A 126 -0.98 7.10 11.90
C ASP A 126 -2.51 7.24 11.85
N SER A 127 -3.21 6.41 11.08
CA SER A 127 -4.69 6.39 11.02
C SER A 127 -5.33 5.92 12.33
N LEU A 128 -4.79 4.85 12.92
CA LEU A 128 -5.27 4.21 14.15
C LEU A 128 -5.09 5.13 15.37
N ASP A 129 -3.94 5.78 15.49
CA ASP A 129 -3.67 6.74 16.58
C ASP A 129 -4.62 7.95 16.52
N ASN A 130 -5.04 8.35 15.31
CA ASN A 130 -5.94 9.48 15.10
C ASN A 130 -7.45 9.11 15.12
N ARG A 131 -7.82 7.82 15.08
CA ARG A 131 -9.23 7.37 14.96
C ARG A 131 -9.61 6.29 15.98
N ILE A 132 -10.42 6.69 16.96
CA ILE A 132 -11.00 5.79 17.98
C ILE A 132 -12.36 5.25 17.49
N ASP A 133 -12.40 4.61 16.31
CA ASP A 133 -13.59 3.99 15.75
C ASP A 133 -13.34 2.55 15.24
N ASN A 134 -14.41 1.83 14.89
CA ASN A 134 -14.34 0.43 14.51
C ASN A 134 -13.71 0.19 13.12
N SER A 135 -13.41 1.23 12.33
CA SER A 135 -12.79 1.06 11.01
C SER A 135 -11.35 0.54 11.12
N GLY A 136 -10.65 0.88 12.21
CA GLY A 136 -9.28 0.42 12.47
C GLY A 136 -9.15 -1.10 12.48
N THR A 137 -10.09 -1.83 13.09
CA THR A 137 -10.07 -3.31 13.11
C THR A 137 -10.15 -3.91 11.70
N TYR A 138 -10.98 -3.34 10.82
CA TYR A 138 -11.10 -3.83 9.44
C TYR A 138 -9.84 -3.53 8.62
N GLN A 139 -9.23 -2.36 8.81
CA GLN A 139 -7.97 -1.99 8.14
C GLN A 139 -6.80 -2.88 8.57
N ILE A 140 -6.69 -3.20 9.87
CA ILE A 140 -5.71 -4.15 10.43
C ILE A 140 -5.90 -5.56 9.84
N LEU A 141 -7.15 -6.05 9.77
CA LEU A 141 -7.44 -7.38 9.24
C LEU A 141 -7.19 -7.48 7.72
N ASP A 142 -7.54 -6.44 6.97
CA ASP A 142 -7.26 -6.37 5.54
C ASP A 142 -5.76 -6.32 5.26
N PHE A 143 -5.01 -5.46 5.95
CA PHE A 143 -3.56 -5.42 5.87
C PHE A 143 -2.93 -6.78 6.20
N ARG A 144 -3.35 -7.43 7.31
CA ARG A 144 -2.90 -8.80 7.66
C ARG A 144 -3.18 -9.78 6.53
N ARG A 145 -4.35 -9.70 5.89
CA ARG A 145 -4.72 -10.57 4.76
C ARG A 145 -3.81 -10.34 3.55
N ARG A 146 -3.64 -9.08 3.11
CA ARG A 146 -2.76 -8.71 1.98
C ARG A 146 -1.32 -9.18 2.23
N TYR A 147 -0.79 -8.93 3.42
CA TYR A 147 0.56 -9.33 3.80
C TYR A 147 0.74 -10.86 3.93
N THR A 148 -0.28 -11.59 4.39
CA THR A 148 -0.27 -13.07 4.41
C THR A 148 -0.26 -13.64 2.99
N GLU A 149 -0.99 -13.01 2.07
CA GLU A 149 -1.04 -13.43 0.68
C GLU A 149 0.32 -13.28 -0.02
N TYR A 150 1.09 -12.22 0.28
CA TYR A 150 2.49 -12.13 -0.18
C TYR A 150 3.32 -13.35 0.26
N GLY A 151 3.14 -13.82 1.50
CA GLY A 151 3.76 -15.05 1.99
C GLY A 151 3.38 -16.29 1.18
N ASN A 152 2.09 -16.45 0.84
CA ASN A 152 1.63 -17.55 -0.01
C ASN A 152 2.32 -17.53 -1.38
N GLN A 153 2.41 -16.35 -1.99
CA GLN A 153 3.05 -16.15 -3.29
C GLN A 153 4.56 -16.42 -3.25
N ILE A 154 5.26 -15.98 -2.19
CA ILE A 154 6.68 -16.28 -1.98
C ILE A 154 6.91 -17.79 -1.84
N ILE A 155 6.05 -18.51 -1.12
CA ILE A 155 6.12 -19.96 -0.97
C ILE A 155 5.92 -20.67 -2.32
N SER A 156 4.92 -20.27 -3.10
CA SER A 156 4.71 -20.82 -4.45
C SER A 156 5.90 -20.56 -5.38
N LEU A 157 6.45 -19.35 -5.34
CA LEU A 157 7.62 -18.97 -6.12
C LEU A 157 8.88 -19.74 -5.71
N LYS A 158 9.06 -19.99 -4.40
CA LYS A 158 10.11 -20.85 -3.85
C LYS A 158 10.01 -22.28 -4.37
N GLU A 159 8.78 -22.83 -4.47
CA GLU A 159 8.57 -24.16 -5.03
C GLU A 159 8.90 -24.20 -6.53
N ILE A 160 8.47 -23.19 -7.31
CA ILE A 160 8.81 -23.04 -8.73
C ILE A 160 10.34 -23.03 -8.92
N ILE A 161 11.04 -22.16 -8.19
CA ILE A 161 12.51 -22.04 -8.26
C ILE A 161 13.19 -23.34 -7.83
N ALA A 162 12.75 -23.97 -6.74
CA ALA A 162 13.33 -25.24 -6.28
C ALA A 162 13.09 -26.40 -7.25
N ARG A 163 12.00 -26.39 -8.02
CA ARG A 163 11.75 -27.39 -9.08
C ARG A 163 12.66 -27.18 -10.29
N ILE A 164 12.90 -25.92 -10.67
CA ILE A 164 13.84 -25.53 -11.73
C ILE A 164 15.28 -25.91 -11.35
N ASP A 165 15.70 -25.58 -10.12
CA ASP A 165 17.07 -25.84 -9.63
C ASP A 165 17.40 -27.33 -9.55
N LYS A 166 16.41 -28.16 -9.18
CA LYS A 166 16.52 -29.63 -9.22
C LYS A 166 16.55 -30.22 -10.64
N GLY A 167 16.36 -29.41 -11.67
CA GLY A 167 16.36 -29.86 -13.06
C GLY A 167 15.13 -30.71 -13.45
N TYR A 168 13.99 -30.57 -12.77
CA TYR A 168 12.76 -31.29 -13.16
C TYR A 168 12.22 -30.86 -14.53
N TYR A 169 12.65 -29.71 -15.04
CA TYR A 169 12.33 -29.22 -16.38
C TYR A 169 13.65 -29.07 -17.16
N PRO A 170 13.84 -29.77 -18.29
CA PRO A 170 15.01 -29.63 -19.15
C PRO A 170 14.87 -28.38 -20.03
N MET A 171 14.71 -27.24 -19.38
CA MET A 171 14.87 -25.93 -19.98
C MET A 171 16.30 -25.83 -20.53
N GLN A 172 16.51 -25.07 -21.61
CA GLN A 172 17.83 -24.86 -22.22
C GLN A 172 18.72 -23.93 -21.35
N MET A 173 19.00 -24.39 -20.12
CA MET A 173 19.71 -23.66 -19.05
C MET A 173 21.23 -23.66 -19.21
N GLN A 174 21.79 -24.53 -20.05
CA GLN A 174 23.24 -24.66 -20.24
C GLN A 174 23.95 -23.34 -20.60
N ASN A 175 23.22 -22.38 -21.18
CA ASN A 175 23.70 -21.03 -21.51
C ASN A 175 23.06 -19.90 -20.67
N SER A 176 22.40 -20.24 -19.54
CA SER A 176 21.59 -19.31 -18.74
C SER A 176 21.91 -19.34 -17.23
N TYR A 177 22.94 -20.07 -16.80
CA TYR A 177 23.32 -20.20 -15.37
C TYR A 177 23.55 -18.87 -14.64
N VAL A 178 24.08 -17.84 -15.32
CA VAL A 178 24.24 -16.50 -14.73
C VAL A 178 22.89 -15.87 -14.38
N LEU A 179 21.90 -16.03 -15.27
CA LEU A 179 20.55 -15.50 -15.07
C LEU A 179 19.78 -16.30 -14.00
N GLN A 180 19.99 -17.63 -13.93
CA GLN A 180 19.49 -18.48 -12.84
C GLN A 180 20.11 -18.08 -11.49
N GLY A 181 21.41 -17.79 -11.45
CA GLY A 181 22.10 -17.31 -10.25
C GLY A 181 21.58 -15.95 -9.77
N GLN A 182 21.36 -15.01 -10.70
CA GLN A 182 20.72 -13.72 -10.40
C GLN A 182 19.32 -13.91 -9.80
N MET A 183 18.48 -14.73 -10.44
CA MET A 183 17.13 -15.05 -9.95
C MET A 183 17.15 -15.67 -8.55
N ALA A 184 18.07 -16.58 -8.26
CA ALA A 184 18.19 -17.20 -6.95
C ALA A 184 18.64 -16.20 -5.86
N LEU A 185 19.54 -15.27 -6.19
CA LEU A 185 19.97 -14.21 -5.28
C LEU A 185 18.85 -13.19 -5.01
N ASP A 186 18.20 -12.69 -6.06
CA ASP A 186 17.12 -11.70 -5.94
C ASP A 186 15.94 -12.28 -5.15
N PHE A 187 15.56 -13.54 -5.43
CA PHE A 187 14.55 -14.24 -4.63
C PHE A 187 14.96 -14.32 -3.15
N LYS A 188 16.20 -14.68 -2.86
CA LYS A 188 16.68 -14.83 -1.49
C LYS A 188 16.68 -13.49 -0.72
N PHE A 189 17.15 -12.41 -1.35
CA PHE A 189 17.09 -11.08 -0.73
C PHE A 189 15.65 -10.63 -0.47
N MET A 190 14.73 -10.88 -1.41
CA MET A 190 13.29 -10.60 -1.22
C MET A 190 12.69 -11.44 -0.08
N GLU A 191 13.00 -12.75 -0.01
CA GLU A 191 12.54 -13.65 1.06
C GLU A 191 13.04 -13.20 2.44
N GLU A 192 14.34 -12.87 2.57
CA GLU A 192 14.93 -12.37 3.82
C GLU A 192 14.27 -11.05 4.27
N ARG A 193 14.01 -10.13 3.34
CA ARG A 193 13.30 -8.87 3.63
C ARG A 193 11.86 -9.11 4.06
N TYR A 194 11.14 -10.02 3.42
CA TYR A 194 9.77 -10.38 3.80
C TYR A 194 9.72 -10.93 5.22
N GLU A 195 10.59 -11.88 5.58
CA GLU A 195 10.62 -12.48 6.93
C GLU A 195 11.07 -11.48 8.02
N LEU A 196 12.00 -10.57 7.71
CA LEU A 196 12.35 -9.47 8.62
C LEU A 196 11.15 -8.54 8.87
N ASN A 197 10.50 -8.07 7.81
CA ASN A 197 9.34 -7.18 7.90
C ASN A 197 8.15 -7.84 8.61
N LYS A 198 7.87 -9.12 8.31
CA LYS A 198 6.79 -9.93 8.87
C LYS A 198 6.81 -9.97 10.39
N ASN A 199 7.99 -10.10 11.00
CA ASN A 199 8.14 -10.15 12.45
C ASN A 199 7.79 -8.82 13.13
N THR A 200 8.17 -7.70 12.51
CA THR A 200 7.79 -6.35 12.96
C THR A 200 6.29 -6.13 12.78
N ILE A 201 5.80 -6.30 11.55
CA ILE A 201 4.41 -6.09 11.14
C ILE A 201 3.42 -6.90 11.99
N ILE A 202 3.65 -8.21 12.20
CA ILE A 202 2.72 -9.04 12.98
C ILE A 202 2.63 -8.56 14.43
N LYS A 203 3.77 -8.23 15.05
CA LYS A 203 3.84 -7.75 16.43
C LYS A 203 3.12 -6.42 16.62
N ASP A 204 3.28 -5.52 15.65
CA ASP A 204 2.65 -4.20 15.70
C ASP A 204 1.13 -4.33 15.43
N LEU A 205 0.70 -5.15 14.46
CA LEU A 205 -0.73 -5.47 14.24
C LEU A 205 -1.40 -6.08 15.48
N ASP A 206 -0.74 -7.00 16.19
CA ASP A 206 -1.30 -7.58 17.43
C ASP A 206 -1.39 -6.53 18.55
N THR A 207 -0.40 -5.62 18.65
CA THR A 207 -0.42 -4.47 19.55
C THR A 207 -1.61 -3.54 19.25
N TYR A 208 -1.77 -3.14 17.99
CA TYR A 208 -2.89 -2.28 17.56
C TYR A 208 -4.25 -2.94 17.73
N THR A 209 -4.37 -4.24 17.45
CA THR A 209 -5.60 -5.01 17.72
C THR A 209 -5.99 -4.94 19.20
N SER A 210 -5.01 -5.06 20.10
CA SER A 210 -5.24 -4.94 21.55
C SER A 210 -5.67 -3.53 21.97
N ILE A 211 -5.04 -2.48 21.41
CA ILE A 211 -5.38 -1.07 21.69
C ILE A 211 -6.81 -0.74 21.24
N VAL A 212 -7.19 -1.12 20.01
CA VAL A 212 -8.54 -0.88 19.48
C VAL A 212 -9.60 -1.65 20.30
N SER A 213 -9.34 -2.92 20.61
CA SER A 213 -10.24 -3.76 21.42
C SER A 213 -10.45 -3.20 22.83
N ASN A 214 -9.38 -2.77 23.51
CA ASN A 214 -9.45 -2.18 24.84
C ASN A 214 -10.29 -0.88 24.83
N ASN A 215 -10.05 0.01 23.86
CA ASN A 215 -10.83 1.24 23.69
C ASN A 215 -12.31 0.98 23.39
N LEU A 216 -12.63 -0.01 22.54
CA LEU A 216 -14.01 -0.43 22.28
C LEU A 216 -14.70 -0.93 23.56
N SER A 217 -13.99 -1.74 24.37
CA SER A 217 -14.52 -2.20 25.67
C SER A 217 -14.80 -1.03 26.63
N ARG A 218 -13.92 -0.02 26.65
CA ARG A 218 -14.05 1.18 27.49
C ARG A 218 -15.23 2.05 27.04
N ASN A 219 -15.38 2.28 25.75
CA ASN A 219 -16.47 3.06 25.18
C ASN A 219 -17.83 2.35 25.36
N THR A 220 -17.86 1.03 25.18
CA THR A 220 -19.05 0.21 25.48
C THR A 220 -19.43 0.33 26.95
N ARG A 221 -18.46 0.16 27.87
CA ARG A 221 -18.68 0.30 29.32
C ARG A 221 -19.18 1.70 29.72
N LEU A 222 -18.68 2.75 29.08
CA LEU A 222 -19.16 4.13 29.26
C LEU A 222 -20.61 4.27 28.79
N LEU A 223 -20.95 3.75 27.61
CA LEU A 223 -22.33 3.77 27.10
C LEU A 223 -23.28 2.97 28.01
N THR A 224 -22.86 1.80 28.51
CA THR A 224 -23.64 1.01 29.48
C THR A 224 -23.85 1.76 30.80
N LEU A 225 -22.84 2.46 31.32
CA LEU A 225 -22.98 3.30 32.52
C LEU A 225 -23.93 4.48 32.30
N VAL A 226 -23.82 5.20 31.17
CA VAL A 226 -24.68 6.35 30.84
C VAL A 226 -26.12 5.91 30.61
N SER A 227 -26.34 4.81 29.88
CA SER A 227 -27.68 4.25 29.65
C SER A 227 -28.31 3.69 30.91
N LEU A 228 -27.56 2.98 31.76
CA LEU A 228 -28.06 2.51 33.05
C LEU A 228 -28.44 3.67 33.98
N GLY A 229 -27.62 4.73 34.01
CA GLY A 229 -27.93 5.97 34.74
C GLY A 229 -29.19 6.66 34.21
N ALA A 230 -29.34 6.76 32.88
CA ALA A 230 -30.53 7.33 32.24
C ALA A 230 -31.79 6.51 32.51
N VAL A 231 -31.73 5.17 32.46
CA VAL A 231 -32.85 4.28 32.78
C VAL A 231 -33.23 4.41 34.26
N ALA A 232 -32.27 4.45 35.18
CA ALA A 232 -32.54 4.62 36.60
C ALA A 232 -33.19 5.98 36.91
N LEU A 233 -32.70 7.07 36.30
CA LEU A 233 -33.30 8.40 36.43
C LEU A 233 -34.71 8.45 35.83
N ASN A 234 -34.92 7.90 34.62
CA ASN A 234 -36.24 7.85 34.00
C ASN A 234 -37.25 7.05 34.83
N PHE A 235 -36.82 5.94 35.46
CA PHE A 235 -37.67 5.16 36.36
C PHE A 235 -38.01 5.93 37.65
N MET A 236 -37.03 6.63 38.24
CA MET A 236 -37.26 7.48 39.42
C MET A 236 -38.20 8.65 39.11
N PHE A 237 -38.04 9.36 38.00
CA PHE A 237 -38.95 10.46 37.63
C PHE A 237 -40.32 9.98 37.13
N GLY A 238 -40.39 8.87 36.41
CA GLY A 238 -41.65 8.26 35.98
C GLY A 238 -42.50 7.77 37.16
N SER A 239 -41.88 7.15 38.15
CA SER A 239 -42.56 6.79 39.40
C SER A 239 -42.94 8.02 40.25
N LEU A 240 -42.12 9.07 40.27
CA LEU A 240 -42.46 10.33 40.95
C LEU A 240 -43.67 11.03 40.31
N LEU A 241 -43.75 11.06 38.97
CA LEU A 241 -44.89 11.59 38.22
C LEU A 241 -46.19 10.82 38.52
N ALA A 242 -46.11 9.50 38.68
CA ALA A 242 -47.27 8.66 39.02
C ALA A 242 -47.79 8.88 40.45
N VAL A 243 -46.93 9.31 41.39
CA VAL A 243 -47.30 9.55 42.80
C VAL A 243 -47.62 11.02 43.08
N SER A 244 -46.97 11.97 42.41
CA SER A 244 -47.26 13.41 42.51
C SER A 244 -46.91 14.16 41.22
N PRO A 245 -47.91 14.45 40.36
CA PRO A 245 -47.69 15.09 39.06
C PRO A 245 -46.96 16.45 39.15
N ALA A 246 -47.29 17.28 40.14
CA ALA A 246 -46.69 18.60 40.30
C ALA A 246 -45.18 18.54 40.64
N ILE A 247 -44.76 17.58 41.46
CA ILE A 247 -43.36 17.40 41.83
C ILE A 247 -42.57 16.79 40.66
N GLY A 248 -43.14 15.79 39.98
CA GLY A 248 -42.52 15.17 38.81
C GLY A 248 -42.30 16.15 37.64
N VAL A 249 -43.26 17.03 37.35
CA VAL A 249 -43.11 18.08 36.32
C VAL A 249 -42.02 19.08 36.72
N THR A 250 -41.99 19.53 37.97
CA THR A 250 -40.98 20.48 38.46
C THR A 250 -39.56 19.90 38.38
N GLY A 251 -39.39 18.62 38.75
CA GLY A 251 -38.11 17.92 38.64
C GLY A 251 -37.67 17.67 37.18
N GLY A 252 -38.60 17.30 36.30
CA GLY A 252 -38.33 17.10 34.87
C GLY A 252 -37.89 18.38 34.15
N VAL A 253 -38.52 19.52 34.47
CA VAL A 253 -38.16 20.83 33.88
C VAL A 253 -36.76 21.29 34.30
N LEU A 254 -36.35 21.07 35.55
CA LEU A 254 -35.00 21.40 36.01
C LEU A 254 -33.90 20.62 35.27
N ILE A 255 -34.12 19.33 35.02
CA ILE A 255 -33.14 18.48 34.30
C ILE A 255 -33.19 18.77 32.79
N GLY A 256 -34.36 19.02 32.20
CA GLY A 256 -34.50 19.49 30.82
C GLY A 256 -33.78 20.81 30.57
N GLY A 257 -33.88 21.76 31.51
CA GLY A 257 -33.15 23.03 31.46
C GLY A 257 -31.63 22.86 31.56
N LEU A 258 -31.16 22.01 32.49
CA LEU A 258 -29.73 21.74 32.66
C LEU A 258 -29.11 21.00 31.47
N THR A 259 -29.82 20.04 30.87
CA THR A 259 -29.34 19.30 29.69
C THR A 259 -29.33 20.15 28.42
N ALA A 260 -30.33 21.02 28.21
CA ALA A 260 -30.29 22.02 27.15
C ALA A 260 -29.14 23.04 27.33
N GLY A 261 -28.92 23.53 28.56
CA GLY A 261 -27.80 24.41 28.89
C GLY A 261 -26.43 23.75 28.66
N ALA A 262 -26.27 22.49 29.06
CA ALA A 262 -25.05 21.73 28.83
C ALA A 262 -24.78 21.48 27.33
N ALA A 263 -25.81 21.23 26.52
CA ALA A 263 -25.67 21.05 25.07
C ALA A 263 -25.21 22.35 24.36
N VAL A 264 -25.69 23.51 24.80
CA VAL A 264 -25.23 24.82 24.30
C VAL A 264 -23.78 25.09 24.72
N LEU A 265 -23.40 24.76 25.96
CA LEU A 265 -22.01 24.88 26.44
C LEU A 265 -21.05 23.92 25.70
N TYR A 266 -21.46 22.70 25.40
CA TYR A 266 -20.66 21.75 24.62
C TYR A 266 -20.46 22.23 23.17
N ARG A 267 -21.51 22.79 22.55
CA ARG A 267 -21.43 23.37 21.19
C ARG A 267 -20.58 24.65 21.15
N SER A 268 -20.54 25.42 22.24
CA SER A 268 -19.69 26.60 22.42
C SER A 268 -18.20 26.26 22.60
N ASN A 269 -17.89 25.24 23.41
CA ASN A 269 -16.49 24.85 23.67
C ASN A 269 -15.82 24.06 22.54
N GLY A 270 -16.56 23.61 21.51
CA GLY A 270 -15.99 22.95 20.33
C GLY A 270 -15.11 23.86 19.44
N SER A 271 -15.10 25.17 19.67
CA SER A 271 -14.43 26.17 18.81
C SER A 271 -13.04 26.63 19.30
N ARG A 272 -12.46 26.00 20.34
CA ARG A 272 -11.13 26.35 20.85
C ARG A 272 -10.22 25.14 21.08
N ARG A 273 -9.57 24.69 20.00
CA ARG A 273 -8.21 24.12 20.07
C ARG A 273 -7.22 25.13 19.48
N PHE A 274 -6.08 25.24 20.15
CA PHE A 274 -4.96 26.13 19.86
C PHE A 274 -4.32 25.88 18.48
N PRO A 275 -3.61 26.89 17.94
CA PRO A 275 -2.24 26.69 17.46
C PRO A 275 -1.17 27.26 18.42
N ARG A 276 0.08 26.80 18.23
CA ARG A 276 1.23 27.03 19.12
C ARG A 276 1.99 28.36 18.90
N LEU A 277 2.88 28.63 19.84
CA LEU A 277 3.92 29.67 19.92
C LEU A 277 4.75 29.94 18.64
N HIS A 278 5.16 31.22 18.54
CA HIS A 278 6.38 31.82 17.97
C HIS A 278 6.75 31.68 16.47
N ASP A 279 6.95 32.86 15.86
CA ASP A 279 8.06 33.33 14.99
C ASP A 279 8.58 32.45 13.82
N SER A 280 8.89 32.98 12.63
CA SER A 280 9.06 34.38 12.20
C SER A 280 8.96 34.57 10.67
N GLN A 281 8.74 35.83 10.25
CA GLN A 281 9.12 36.44 8.96
C GLN A 281 8.60 35.85 7.63
N LEU A 282 7.75 36.61 6.92
CA LEU A 282 8.10 37.29 5.65
C LEU A 282 6.98 38.30 5.25
N LEU A 283 7.38 39.47 4.75
CA LEU A 283 6.59 40.61 4.22
C LEU A 283 6.46 40.49 2.67
N PRO A 284 5.73 41.36 1.90
CA PRO A 284 5.04 42.61 2.27
C PRO A 284 3.59 42.81 1.67
N ASP A 285 3.10 44.06 1.77
CA ASP A 285 2.05 44.76 0.96
C ASP A 285 0.55 44.40 1.20
N ASP A 286 -0.41 45.32 1.44
CA ASP A 286 -0.46 46.79 1.29
C ASP A 286 -1.73 47.40 1.96
N LEU A 287 -1.79 48.75 2.06
CA LEU A 287 -2.97 49.64 2.24
C LEU A 287 -3.89 49.52 3.49
N LYS A 288 -3.66 50.40 4.49
CA LYS A 288 -4.45 51.66 4.61
C LYS A 288 -4.02 52.65 5.71
N GLU A 289 -3.56 53.80 5.24
CA GLU A 289 -3.72 55.18 5.74
C GLU A 289 -4.36 55.48 7.13
N LYS A 290 -3.62 56.32 7.87
CA LYS A 290 -4.06 57.65 8.39
C LYS A 290 -4.65 57.78 9.81
N SER A 291 -3.78 58.21 10.72
CA SER A 291 -3.97 59.50 11.43
C SER A 291 -2.61 60.07 11.86
N ALA A 292 -2.40 61.38 11.72
CA ALA A 292 -1.14 62.07 12.00
C ALA A 292 -1.25 62.96 13.26
N GLY A 293 -0.13 63.18 13.96
CA GLY A 293 -0.11 64.00 15.18
C GLY A 293 1.27 64.21 15.81
N ASN A 294 2.15 64.95 15.12
CA ASN A 294 3.23 65.83 15.61
C ASN A 294 4.09 65.37 16.83
N LEU A 295 5.38 65.03 16.68
CA LEU A 295 6.59 65.87 16.40
C LEU A 295 7.46 66.07 17.68
N PRO A 296 8.78 66.39 17.60
CA PRO A 296 9.83 65.49 18.11
C PRO A 296 10.79 66.18 19.10
N VAL A 297 11.97 65.60 19.39
CA VAL A 297 13.29 66.29 19.50
C VAL A 297 14.43 65.29 19.88
N GLN A 298 15.57 65.38 19.17
CA GLN A 298 17.02 65.09 19.50
C GLN A 298 17.39 63.84 20.36
N GLU A 299 18.55 63.17 20.22
CA GLU A 299 19.77 63.25 19.38
C GLU A 299 20.53 61.88 19.48
N ASN A 300 21.74 61.59 18.96
CA ASN A 300 22.83 62.36 18.33
C ASN A 300 23.47 61.56 17.15
N GLN A 301 24.65 61.96 16.68
CA GLN A 301 25.51 61.30 15.67
C GLN A 301 26.48 60.30 16.35
N LYS A 302 27.11 59.32 15.70
CA LYS A 302 28.03 59.35 14.52
C LYS A 302 28.00 57.97 13.81
N GLU A 303 28.06 57.87 12.48
CA GLU A 303 29.25 58.02 11.61
C GLU A 303 30.44 57.11 12.01
N ILE A 304 31.16 56.38 11.13
CA ILE A 304 31.07 56.24 9.66
C ILE A 304 31.77 54.92 9.21
N SER A 305 31.41 54.48 8.00
CA SER A 305 32.04 53.63 6.95
C SER A 305 33.59 53.38 6.99
N VAL A 306 34.24 52.48 6.21
CA VAL A 306 33.86 51.46 5.21
C VAL A 306 35.04 50.47 4.94
N ASN A 307 34.70 49.29 4.36
CA ASN A 307 35.44 48.35 3.48
C ASN A 307 36.64 48.88 2.62
N PRO A 308 37.34 48.08 1.76
CA PRO A 308 37.64 46.63 1.70
C PRO A 308 39.12 46.34 1.27
N ASP A 309 39.35 45.25 0.50
CA ASP A 309 40.54 44.87 -0.30
C ASP A 309 41.76 44.37 0.49
N LYS A 310 42.62 43.46 0.00
CA LYS A 310 42.66 42.42 -1.06
C LYS A 310 44.16 42.05 -1.18
N THR A 311 44.48 40.76 -1.23
CA THR A 311 45.61 40.08 -1.92
C THR A 311 45.69 38.67 -1.33
N GLY A 312 45.95 37.57 -2.05
CA GLY A 312 46.48 37.41 -3.41
C GLY A 312 47.84 36.72 -3.33
N GLU A 313 48.08 35.72 -4.21
CA GLU A 313 49.34 34.94 -4.35
C GLU A 313 49.59 33.93 -3.18
N GLU A 314 50.03 32.68 -3.38
CA GLU A 314 50.42 31.87 -4.57
C GLU A 314 49.68 30.50 -4.58
#